data_AF-A0A915JNA2-F1
#
_entry.id   AF-A0A915JNA2-F1
#
_cell.length_a   1.000
_cell.length_b   1.000
_cell.length_c   1.000
_cell.angle_alpha   90.00
_cell.angle_beta   90.00
_cell.angle_gamma   90.00
#
_symmetry.space_group_name_H-M   'P 1'
#
loop_
_entity.id
_entity.type
_entity.pdbx_description
1 polymer ?
#
loop_
_entity_poly.entity_id
_entity_poly.type
_entity_poly.pdbx_seq_one_letter_code
_entity_poly.pdbx_strand_id
1 'polypeptide(L)'
;MKDNKRKSIHTYDFCGELILFNKLNDFKGFDKKTILDEYGRRIMASIVSGTALTNPSTLNTFFVLAFAVIKDLKKYHYYYWFAFPAIGLLSGLKCHKIDKVTDLYDNKDMKDLTSCIVDRKFSSFAFIVEIGFENGRKTFNCRPFESFKSFRTNEKIHLGFCDPSHDSKTPGWPLRNLLAAWSYYTCAASISVLCWRQCSKNGVASFEDSIILTLAYGKFESSDFKTYGWERNEHGLLAPRFLNLSRSMDPRRLADEALTLNLRLMRWRLIPELNLDTIFQISCLIFGVGTLGCNVARCLLGWGVRTITLIDDGSVSFSNPVRQTLYNFEDCISSTGKSKAHVAVEALKKIFPNVSVFYQLPGLDPAERYGARPGPDCFDKLNDTAIPPCEAFYSTLRKEAISEEDYEMCKKYWVTNQMQILKDFLVFYNLCDVVPFLEEQLNLGFCFKWVMLDTNR
;
A
#
# COMPACT_ATOMS: atom_id res chain seq x y z
N MET A 1 -19.07 1.67 18.90
CA MET A 1 -19.61 0.37 19.33
C MET A 1 -18.53 -0.33 20.14
N LYS A 2 -18.78 -0.59 21.43
CA LYS A 2 -17.86 -1.33 22.31
C LYS A 2 -17.81 -2.77 21.84
N ASP A 3 -16.67 -3.21 21.32
CA ASP A 3 -16.41 -4.59 20.90
C ASP A 3 -16.25 -5.47 22.16
N ASN A 4 -17.36 -5.94 22.71
CA ASN A 4 -17.39 -6.96 23.76
C ASN A 4 -17.27 -8.35 23.12
N LYS A 5 -16.22 -8.57 22.32
CA LYS A 5 -15.82 -9.93 21.95
C LYS A 5 -15.34 -10.59 23.24
N ARG A 6 -16.02 -11.67 23.68
CA ARG A 6 -15.54 -12.55 24.76
C ARG A 6 -14.06 -12.84 24.50
N LYS A 7 -13.15 -12.24 25.27
CA LYS A 7 -11.73 -12.55 25.18
C LYS A 7 -11.59 -14.06 25.37
N SER A 8 -11.00 -14.74 24.40
CA SER A 8 -10.62 -16.14 24.56
C SER A 8 -9.72 -16.23 25.80
N ILE A 9 -9.91 -17.26 26.62
CA ILE A 9 -9.11 -17.53 27.83
C ILE A 9 -7.60 -17.66 27.49
N HIS A 10 -7.25 -17.81 26.19
CA HIS A 10 -5.89 -17.94 25.68
C HIS A 10 -5.35 -16.66 25.02
N THR A 11 -5.96 -15.50 25.29
CA THR A 11 -5.39 -14.21 24.92
C THR A 11 -4.71 -13.57 26.12
N TYR A 12 -3.44 -13.21 25.96
CA TYR A 12 -2.64 -12.59 27.00
C TYR A 12 -2.41 -11.12 26.65
N ASP A 13 -2.79 -10.23 27.56
CA ASP A 13 -2.61 -8.81 27.37
C ASP A 13 -1.16 -8.44 27.70
N PHE A 14 -0.48 -7.82 26.73
CA PHE A 14 0.82 -7.18 26.90
C PHE A 14 0.67 -5.68 26.66
N CYS A 15 1.18 -4.87 27.58
CA CYS A 15 1.13 -3.42 27.47
C CYS A 15 2.31 -2.92 26.63
N GLY A 16 2.02 -2.08 25.63
CA GLY A 16 3.04 -1.43 24.84
C GLY A 16 2.72 0.02 24.53
N GLU A 17 3.76 0.76 24.14
CA GLU A 17 3.69 2.21 23.89
C GLU A 17 4.08 2.53 22.43
N LEU A 18 3.39 3.48 21.81
CA LEU A 18 3.70 3.99 20.47
C LEU A 18 4.27 5.40 20.58
N ILE A 19 5.53 5.58 20.17
CA ILE A 19 6.21 6.87 20.12
C ILE A 19 6.20 7.35 18.68
N LEU A 20 5.32 8.30 18.39
CA LEU A 20 5.16 8.87 17.05
C LEU A 20 5.98 10.16 16.91
N PHE A 21 6.85 10.20 15.90
CA PHE A 21 7.64 11.37 15.54
C PHE A 21 6.98 12.12 14.39
N ASN A 22 7.01 13.44 14.47
CA ASN A 22 6.49 14.31 13.41
C ASN A 22 7.57 14.71 12.39
N LYS A 23 8.85 14.70 12.78
CA LYS A 23 9.98 15.05 11.91
C LYS A 23 10.90 13.85 11.72
N LEU A 24 11.38 13.68 10.48
CA LEU A 24 12.31 12.59 10.13
C LEU A 24 13.64 12.71 10.88
N ASN A 25 14.13 13.93 11.08
CA ASN A 25 15.40 14.16 11.78
C ASN A 25 15.30 13.74 13.25
N ASP A 26 14.18 14.03 13.91
CA ASP A 26 13.94 13.61 15.29
C ASP A 26 13.91 12.08 15.38
N PHE A 27 13.22 11.39 14.45
CA PHE A 27 13.19 9.93 14.39
C PHE A 27 14.58 9.30 14.18
N LYS A 28 15.37 9.86 13.26
CA LYS A 28 16.73 9.38 12.96
C LYS A 28 17.70 9.63 14.12
N GLY A 29 17.66 10.84 14.70
CA GLY A 29 18.52 11.27 15.79
C GLY A 29 18.10 10.79 17.18
N PHE A 30 16.92 10.18 17.31
CA PHE A 30 16.43 9.67 18.60
C PHE A 30 17.37 8.59 19.15
N ASP A 31 17.78 8.77 20.41
CA ASP A 31 18.67 7.85 21.12
C ASP A 31 17.95 6.53 21.45
N LYS A 32 18.25 5.53 20.63
CA LYS A 32 17.63 4.20 20.65
C LYS A 32 18.15 3.33 21.79
N LYS A 33 19.32 3.65 22.33
CA LYS A 33 19.92 2.90 23.43
C LYS A 33 19.31 3.36 24.75
N THR A 34 19.27 4.67 24.98
CA THR A 34 18.75 5.24 26.24
C THR A 34 17.28 4.88 26.47
N ILE A 35 16.43 4.95 25.43
CA ILE A 35 15.03 4.54 25.54
C ILE A 35 14.91 3.04 25.86
N LEU A 36 15.72 2.18 25.23
CA LEU A 36 15.68 0.75 25.45
C LEU A 36 16.08 0.41 26.90
N ASP A 37 17.16 1.04 27.38
CA ASP A 37 17.64 0.89 28.77
C ASP A 37 16.63 1.45 29.79
N GLU A 38 15.83 2.47 29.43
CA GLU A 38 14.73 2.95 30.26
C GLU A 38 13.63 1.89 30.44
N TYR A 39 13.17 1.26 29.36
CA TYR A 39 12.19 0.16 29.48
C TYR A 39 12.77 -1.05 30.23
N GLY A 40 14.07 -1.35 30.04
CA GLY A 40 14.76 -2.36 30.84
C GLY A 40 14.70 -2.05 32.35
N ARG A 41 14.95 -0.80 32.74
CA ARG A 41 14.79 -0.33 34.13
C ARG A 41 13.35 -0.43 34.63
N ARG A 42 12.33 -0.16 33.80
CA ARG A 42 10.92 -0.33 34.17
C ARG A 42 10.58 -1.81 34.46
N ILE A 43 11.06 -2.72 33.62
CA ILE A 43 10.90 -4.17 33.85
C ILE A 43 11.58 -4.56 35.18
N MET A 44 12.82 -4.10 35.39
CA MET A 44 13.54 -4.40 36.63
C MET A 44 12.86 -3.80 37.86
N ALA A 45 12.32 -2.58 37.78
CA ALA A 45 11.55 -1.98 38.86
C ALA A 45 10.30 -2.81 39.21
N SER A 46 9.60 -3.37 38.21
CA SER A 46 8.48 -4.29 38.41
C SER A 46 8.90 -5.60 39.10
N ILE A 47 10.11 -6.09 38.80
CA ILE A 47 10.70 -7.26 39.47
C ILE A 47 11.08 -6.91 40.91
N VAL A 48 11.69 -5.76 41.19
CA VAL A 48 12.10 -5.41 42.56
C VAL A 48 10.89 -5.11 43.44
N SER A 49 9.85 -4.47 42.90
CA SER A 49 8.65 -4.08 43.66
C SER A 49 7.71 -5.24 44.00
N GLY A 50 7.85 -6.41 43.38
CA GLY A 50 6.89 -7.51 43.50
C GLY A 50 5.73 -7.44 42.49
N THR A 51 5.58 -6.36 41.72
CA THR A 51 4.47 -6.19 40.77
C THR A 51 4.49 -7.26 39.66
N ALA A 52 5.68 -7.70 39.25
CA ALA A 52 5.85 -8.78 38.27
C ALA A 52 5.33 -10.15 38.76
N LEU A 53 5.17 -10.35 40.07
CA LEU A 53 4.64 -11.60 40.63
C LEU A 53 3.13 -11.70 40.48
N THR A 54 2.43 -10.62 40.85
CA THR A 54 0.97 -10.52 40.80
C THR A 54 0.49 -10.29 39.37
N ASN A 55 1.25 -9.53 38.58
CA ASN A 55 0.98 -9.29 37.16
C ASN A 55 2.21 -9.57 36.28
N PRO A 56 2.44 -10.83 35.90
CA PRO A 56 3.56 -11.21 35.05
C PRO A 56 3.63 -10.45 33.74
N SER A 57 2.50 -10.02 33.15
CA SER A 57 2.48 -9.29 31.86
C SER A 57 3.39 -8.04 31.84
N THR A 58 3.68 -7.45 33.00
CA THR A 58 4.64 -6.34 33.13
C THR A 58 6.08 -6.71 32.74
N LEU A 59 6.42 -8.00 32.77
CA LEU A 59 7.72 -8.52 32.31
C LEU A 59 7.89 -8.41 30.79
N ASN A 60 6.80 -8.37 30.04
CA ASN A 60 6.82 -8.34 28.58
C ASN A 60 6.09 -7.09 28.10
N THR A 61 6.80 -5.96 28.15
CA THR A 61 6.38 -4.74 27.48
C THR A 61 7.02 -4.66 26.10
N PHE A 62 6.45 -3.84 25.23
CA PHE A 62 7.04 -3.52 23.94
C PHE A 62 6.81 -2.04 23.64
N PHE A 63 7.63 -1.46 22.78
CA PHE A 63 7.35 -0.14 22.26
C PHE A 63 7.67 -0.06 20.78
N VAL A 64 7.03 0.90 20.11
CA VAL A 64 7.19 1.13 18.68
C VAL A 64 7.61 2.56 18.48
N LEU A 65 8.78 2.77 17.87
CA LEU A 65 9.11 4.07 17.31
C LEU A 65 8.50 4.15 15.92
N ALA A 66 7.73 5.19 15.62
CA ALA A 66 7.11 5.36 14.32
C ALA A 66 7.29 6.78 13.79
N PHE A 67 7.46 6.90 12.49
CA PHE A 67 7.46 8.17 11.76
C PHE A 67 6.59 8.02 10.52
N ALA A 68 5.58 8.88 10.41
CA ALA A 68 4.78 9.00 9.20
C ALA A 68 5.36 10.14 8.34
N VAL A 69 5.61 9.88 7.05
CA VAL A 69 6.06 10.93 6.14
C VAL A 69 4.89 11.87 5.85
N ILE A 70 4.82 12.96 6.62
CA ILE A 70 3.86 14.06 6.43
C ILE A 70 4.61 15.25 5.79
N LYS A 71 5.32 14.99 4.69
CA LYS A 71 5.85 16.06 3.83
C LYS A 71 5.18 15.91 2.47
N ASP A 72 4.55 16.98 2.00
CA ASP A 72 3.69 17.03 0.81
C ASP A 72 2.40 16.20 0.90
N LEU A 73 1.62 16.34 1.98
CA LEU A 73 0.27 15.75 2.13
C LEU A 73 0.18 14.26 1.70
N LYS A 74 0.52 13.36 2.64
CA LYS A 74 0.15 11.93 2.62
C LYS A 74 0.76 11.09 1.47
N LYS A 75 2.07 10.80 1.56
CA LYS A 75 2.65 9.69 0.76
C LYS A 75 2.25 8.30 1.29
N TYR A 76 1.56 8.22 2.43
CA TYR A 76 1.17 6.97 3.10
C TYR A 76 2.38 6.04 3.33
N HIS A 77 3.53 6.67 3.57
CA HIS A 77 4.80 6.04 3.86
C HIS A 77 5.03 6.08 5.36
N TYR A 78 5.21 4.90 5.95
CA TYR A 78 5.37 4.71 7.39
C TYR A 78 6.71 4.03 7.65
N TYR A 79 7.52 4.63 8.51
CA TYR A 79 8.71 4.01 9.07
C TYR A 79 8.39 3.61 10.49
N TYR A 80 8.70 2.38 10.88
CA TYR A 80 8.47 1.92 12.25
C TYR A 80 9.55 0.95 12.70
N TRP A 81 9.78 0.88 14.00
CA TRP A 81 10.73 -0.06 14.58
C TRP A 81 10.22 -0.56 15.93
N PHE A 82 9.94 -1.86 16.00
CA PHE A 82 9.58 -2.52 17.24
C PHE A 82 10.80 -2.76 18.12
N ALA A 83 10.60 -2.56 19.42
CA ALA A 83 11.48 -3.04 20.46
C ALA A 83 10.69 -3.89 21.44
N PHE A 84 11.27 -5.04 21.79
CA PHE A 84 10.80 -5.96 22.83
C PHE A 84 11.87 -6.03 23.92
N PRO A 85 11.87 -5.06 24.87
CA PRO A 85 12.93 -4.94 25.86
C PRO A 85 13.09 -6.21 26.68
N ALA A 86 14.31 -6.74 26.70
CA ALA A 86 14.67 -7.92 27.45
C ALA A 86 15.94 -7.69 28.24
N ILE A 87 15.89 -8.05 29.51
CA ILE A 87 17.04 -8.03 30.42
C ILE A 87 18.04 -9.07 29.91
N GLY A 88 19.28 -8.63 29.70
CA GLY A 88 20.41 -9.47 29.36
C GLY A 88 20.68 -10.44 30.50
N LEU A 89 20.44 -11.71 30.25
CA LEU A 89 20.61 -12.76 31.25
C LEU A 89 22.08 -12.95 31.63
N LEU A 90 22.30 -12.89 32.94
CA LEU A 90 23.21 -13.66 33.78
C LEU A 90 24.45 -14.25 33.12
N SER A 91 25.63 -13.81 33.58
CA SER A 91 26.85 -14.61 33.52
C SER A 91 26.56 -16.01 34.07
N GLY A 92 26.69 -17.04 33.23
CA GLY A 92 26.56 -18.44 33.65
C GLY A 92 25.24 -19.14 33.33
N LEU A 93 24.30 -18.51 32.60
CA LEU A 93 23.13 -19.24 32.08
C LEU A 93 23.60 -20.35 31.10
N LYS A 94 23.30 -21.60 31.43
CA LYS A 94 23.61 -22.77 30.60
C LYS A 94 22.37 -23.63 30.43
N CYS A 95 22.08 -24.01 29.18
CA CYS A 95 21.08 -25.03 28.91
C CYS A 95 21.76 -26.40 28.91
N HIS A 96 21.35 -27.27 29.83
CA HIS A 96 21.89 -28.63 29.94
C HIS A 96 21.14 -29.62 29.06
N LYS A 97 19.82 -29.46 28.96
CA LYS A 97 18.96 -30.41 28.26
C LYS A 97 17.74 -29.71 27.67
N ILE A 98 17.34 -30.18 26.48
CA ILE A 98 16.12 -29.78 25.77
C ILE A 98 15.40 -31.07 25.42
N ASP A 99 14.24 -31.30 26.02
CA ASP A 99 13.39 -32.46 25.77
C ASP A 99 12.08 -32.01 25.14
N LYS A 100 11.51 -32.80 24.23
CA LYS A 100 10.10 -32.60 23.86
C LYS A 100 9.21 -33.08 24.99
N VAL A 101 8.09 -32.41 25.19
CA VAL A 101 7.13 -32.80 26.23
C VAL A 101 6.59 -34.21 25.97
N THR A 102 6.41 -34.60 24.71
CA THR A 102 5.98 -35.94 24.29
C THR A 102 6.96 -37.07 24.63
N ASP A 103 8.24 -36.74 24.82
CA ASP A 103 9.27 -37.73 25.15
C ASP A 103 9.28 -38.01 26.67
N LEU A 104 8.75 -37.08 27.47
CA LEU A 104 8.73 -37.14 28.94
C LEU A 104 7.38 -37.57 29.54
N TYR A 105 6.30 -37.38 28.78
CA TYR A 105 4.94 -37.60 29.23
C TYR A 105 4.18 -38.46 28.22
N ASP A 106 3.49 -39.48 28.72
CA ASP A 106 2.63 -40.32 27.89
C ASP A 106 1.34 -39.59 27.48
N ASN A 107 0.52 -40.24 26.66
CA ASN A 107 -0.73 -39.63 26.17
C ASN A 107 -1.74 -39.29 27.27
N LYS A 108 -1.68 -39.94 28.45
CA LYS A 108 -2.58 -39.65 29.57
C LYS A 108 -2.06 -38.44 30.36
N ASP A 109 -0.77 -38.46 30.69
CA ASP A 109 -0.07 -37.35 31.32
C ASP A 109 -0.23 -36.06 30.49
N MET A 110 -0.10 -36.16 29.16
CA MET A 110 -0.26 -35.03 28.24
C MET A 110 -1.67 -34.44 28.26
N LYS A 111 -2.70 -35.28 28.36
CA LYS A 111 -4.09 -34.81 28.47
C LYS A 111 -4.30 -34.09 29.79
N ASP A 112 -3.82 -34.67 30.90
CA ASP A 112 -3.96 -34.06 32.23
C ASP A 112 -3.20 -32.73 32.31
N LEU A 113 -1.97 -32.67 31.79
CA LEU A 113 -1.17 -31.45 31.72
C LEU A 113 -1.86 -30.38 30.88
N THR A 114 -2.39 -30.75 29.71
CA THR A 114 -3.10 -29.83 28.82
C THR A 114 -4.33 -29.27 29.50
N SER A 115 -5.21 -30.12 30.07
CA SER A 115 -6.40 -29.65 30.78
C SER A 115 -6.03 -28.76 31.96
N CYS A 116 -4.98 -29.10 32.71
CA CYS A 116 -4.50 -28.29 33.83
C CYS A 116 -4.05 -26.88 33.43
N ILE A 117 -3.40 -26.74 32.27
CA ILE A 117 -2.92 -25.44 31.77
C ILE A 117 -4.03 -24.66 31.04
N VAL A 118 -4.86 -25.34 30.25
CA VAL A 118 -5.91 -24.73 29.44
C VAL A 118 -7.10 -24.29 30.29
N ASP A 119 -7.50 -25.11 31.27
CA ASP A 119 -8.68 -24.86 32.13
C ASP A 119 -8.34 -24.08 33.41
N ARG A 120 -7.14 -23.50 33.48
CA ARG A 120 -6.70 -22.73 34.65
C ARG A 120 -7.59 -21.52 34.90
N LYS A 121 -7.79 -21.18 36.18
CA LYS A 121 -8.69 -20.10 36.63
C LYS A 121 -8.11 -18.69 36.51
N PHE A 122 -6.88 -18.54 36.03
CA PHE A 122 -6.19 -17.26 35.92
C PHE A 122 -5.66 -17.04 34.50
N SER A 123 -5.75 -15.81 34.00
CA SER A 123 -5.17 -15.44 32.70
C SER A 123 -3.80 -14.80 32.90
N SER A 124 -2.74 -15.58 32.71
CA SER A 124 -1.37 -15.11 32.74
C SER A 124 -0.51 -15.92 31.77
N PHE A 125 0.44 -15.27 31.10
CA PHE A 125 1.35 -15.98 30.21
C PHE A 125 2.36 -16.84 30.98
N ALA A 126 2.64 -16.53 32.25
CA ALA A 126 3.59 -17.25 33.10
C ALA A 126 2.88 -17.93 34.28
N PHE A 127 3.35 -19.15 34.61
CA PHE A 127 2.70 -20.02 35.58
C PHE A 127 3.70 -21.07 36.12
N ILE A 128 3.30 -21.78 37.17
CA ILE A 128 4.10 -22.88 37.74
C ILE A 128 3.29 -24.16 37.64
N VAL A 129 3.92 -25.21 37.13
CA VAL A 129 3.33 -26.55 37.10
C VAL A 129 4.01 -27.37 38.19
N GLU A 130 3.26 -27.69 39.22
CA GLU A 130 3.64 -28.62 40.28
C GLU A 130 3.37 -30.06 39.83
N ILE A 131 4.36 -30.93 39.99
CA ILE A 131 4.27 -32.33 39.63
C ILE A 131 4.22 -33.17 40.90
N GLY A 132 3.04 -33.72 41.18
CA GLY A 132 2.82 -34.70 42.23
C GLY A 132 2.92 -36.13 41.70
N PHE A 133 2.90 -37.08 42.63
CA PHE A 133 2.82 -38.50 42.32
C PHE A 133 1.83 -39.15 43.29
N GLU A 134 0.69 -39.60 42.75
CA GLU A 134 -0.36 -40.26 43.52
C GLU A 134 -0.70 -41.61 42.86
N ASN A 135 -0.75 -42.68 43.65
CA ASN A 135 -1.13 -44.02 43.20
C ASN A 135 -0.38 -44.53 41.96
N GLY A 136 0.91 -44.20 41.83
CA GLY A 136 1.72 -44.62 40.67
C GLY A 136 1.58 -43.72 39.43
N ARG A 137 0.77 -42.66 39.48
CA ARG A 137 0.50 -41.74 38.37
C ARG A 137 0.99 -40.33 38.70
N LYS A 138 1.49 -39.61 37.69
CA LYS A 138 1.83 -38.19 37.84
C LYS A 138 0.55 -37.35 37.94
N THR A 139 0.55 -36.37 38.81
CA THR A 139 -0.51 -35.37 38.93
C THR A 139 0.05 -33.99 38.62
N PHE A 140 -0.73 -33.15 37.93
CA PHE A 140 -0.31 -31.81 37.52
C PHE A 140 -1.20 -30.76 38.15
N ASN A 141 -0.61 -29.76 38.78
CA ASN A 141 -1.33 -28.63 39.35
C ASN A 141 -0.73 -27.31 38.87
N CYS A 142 -1.53 -26.49 38.19
CA CYS A 142 -1.12 -25.22 37.61
C CYS A 142 -1.42 -24.10 38.60
N ARG A 143 -0.37 -23.47 39.12
CA ARG A 143 -0.46 -22.36 40.06
C ARG A 143 -0.02 -21.04 39.42
N PRO A 144 -0.53 -19.89 39.90
CA PRO A 144 -0.04 -18.59 39.49
C PRO A 144 1.47 -18.44 39.74
N PHE A 145 2.12 -17.58 38.97
CA PHE A 145 3.56 -17.31 39.11
C PHE A 145 3.94 -16.87 40.52
N GLU A 146 3.11 -16.08 41.20
CA GLU A 146 3.32 -15.63 42.60
C GLU A 146 3.50 -16.79 43.59
N SER A 147 2.91 -17.96 43.32
CA SER A 147 2.98 -19.11 44.22
C SER A 147 4.39 -19.69 44.36
N PHE A 148 5.40 -19.23 43.60
CA PHE A 148 6.78 -19.72 43.74
C PHE A 148 7.29 -19.65 45.19
N LYS A 149 6.82 -18.67 45.99
CA LYS A 149 7.21 -18.48 47.40
C LYS A 149 6.80 -19.65 48.30
N SER A 150 5.76 -20.41 47.95
CA SER A 150 5.29 -21.52 48.76
C SER A 150 6.05 -22.82 48.54
N PHE A 151 6.86 -22.90 47.49
CA PHE A 151 7.51 -24.16 47.12
C PHE A 151 8.82 -24.37 47.88
N ARG A 152 9.03 -25.61 48.33
CA ARG A 152 10.30 -26.04 48.94
C ARG A 152 11.27 -26.54 47.88
N THR A 153 12.58 -26.48 48.14
CA THR A 153 13.65 -26.88 47.22
C THR A 153 13.58 -28.32 46.69
N ASN A 154 12.79 -29.20 47.32
CA ASN A 154 12.65 -30.61 46.93
C ASN A 154 11.41 -30.91 46.07
N GLU A 155 10.53 -29.94 45.83
CA GLU A 155 9.32 -30.15 45.01
C GLU A 155 9.65 -30.11 43.51
N LYS A 156 9.13 -31.09 42.76
CA LYS A 156 9.32 -31.13 41.30
C LYS A 156 8.38 -30.12 40.64
N ILE A 157 8.96 -29.02 40.16
CA ILE A 157 8.23 -27.94 39.51
C ILE A 157 8.77 -27.66 38.10
N HIS A 158 7.87 -27.28 37.20
CA HIS A 158 8.22 -26.60 35.96
C HIS A 158 7.79 -25.14 36.00
N LEU A 159 8.71 -24.23 35.67
CA LEU A 159 8.36 -22.85 35.35
C LEU A 159 7.79 -22.80 33.94
N GLY A 160 6.48 -22.63 33.83
CA GLY A 160 5.76 -22.61 32.58
C GLY A 160 5.58 -21.20 32.04
N PHE A 161 5.70 -21.06 30.72
CA PHE A 161 5.22 -19.86 30.03
C PHE A 161 4.66 -20.19 28.65
N CYS A 162 3.75 -19.34 28.17
CA CYS A 162 3.23 -19.42 26.83
C CYS A 162 4.28 -18.92 25.84
N ASP A 163 4.86 -19.84 25.07
CA ASP A 163 5.98 -19.60 24.19
C ASP A 163 5.50 -19.25 22.77
N PRO A 164 5.81 -18.05 22.24
CA PRO A 164 5.48 -17.68 20.86
C PRO A 164 6.41 -18.30 19.80
N SER A 165 7.52 -18.93 20.21
CA SER A 165 8.45 -19.57 19.28
C SER A 165 7.84 -20.83 18.67
N HIS A 166 8.10 -21.02 17.38
CA HIS A 166 7.75 -22.24 16.63
C HIS A 166 8.97 -23.16 16.43
N ASP A 167 10.16 -22.73 16.86
CA ASP A 167 11.37 -23.52 16.65
C ASP A 167 11.50 -24.61 17.72
N SER A 168 11.63 -25.85 17.26
CA SER A 168 11.84 -27.06 18.06
C SER A 168 12.96 -27.00 19.10
N LYS A 169 13.97 -26.12 18.93
CA LYS A 169 15.14 -26.07 19.81
C LYS A 169 15.32 -24.76 20.55
N THR A 170 14.67 -23.68 20.13
CA THR A 170 14.87 -22.35 20.74
C THR A 170 13.60 -21.84 21.41
N PRO A 171 13.66 -21.44 22.69
CA PRO A 171 12.53 -20.81 23.36
C PRO A 171 12.30 -19.40 22.83
N GLY A 172 11.08 -18.91 22.98
CA GLY A 172 10.72 -17.55 22.62
C GLY A 172 11.34 -16.48 23.50
N TRP A 173 11.34 -15.27 22.97
CA TRP A 173 11.89 -14.07 23.62
C TRP A 173 11.39 -13.80 25.06
N PRO A 174 10.10 -14.04 25.40
CA PRO A 174 9.56 -13.79 26.76
C PRO A 174 10.29 -14.49 27.90
N LEU A 175 10.96 -15.61 27.61
CA LEU A 175 11.70 -16.37 28.62
C LEU A 175 12.80 -15.53 29.30
N ARG A 176 13.38 -14.56 28.58
CA ARG A 176 14.49 -13.75 29.12
C ARG A 176 14.11 -13.01 30.39
N ASN A 177 12.99 -12.28 30.33
CA ASN A 177 12.51 -11.48 31.45
C ASN A 177 11.92 -12.36 32.56
N LEU A 178 11.31 -13.49 32.18
CA LEU A 178 10.81 -14.46 33.16
C LEU A 178 11.95 -15.09 33.97
N LEU A 179 13.06 -15.45 33.33
CA LEU A 179 14.24 -15.95 34.04
C LEU A 179 14.92 -14.88 34.90
N ALA A 180 14.95 -13.61 34.44
CA ALA A 180 15.43 -12.50 35.25
C ALA A 180 14.59 -12.36 36.53
N ALA A 181 13.25 -12.43 36.42
CA ALA A 181 12.38 -12.43 37.59
C ALA A 181 12.63 -13.65 38.49
N TRP A 182 12.66 -14.85 37.92
CA TRP A 182 12.86 -16.09 38.66
C TRP A 182 14.19 -16.11 39.45
N SER A 183 15.29 -15.71 38.81
CA SER A 183 16.62 -15.67 39.41
C SER A 183 16.79 -14.57 40.46
N TYR A 184 15.98 -13.51 40.41
CA TYR A 184 15.94 -12.48 41.45
C TYR A 184 15.27 -13.01 42.72
N TYR A 185 14.18 -13.77 42.59
CA TYR A 185 13.41 -14.23 43.75
C TYR A 185 13.83 -15.59 44.32
N THR A 186 14.63 -16.37 43.59
CA THR A 186 15.02 -17.73 43.99
C THR A 186 16.54 -17.89 44.07
N CYS A 187 16.99 -18.69 45.04
CA CYS A 187 18.40 -19.08 45.18
C CYS A 187 18.72 -20.44 44.55
N ALA A 188 17.78 -21.02 43.79
CA ALA A 188 18.02 -22.32 43.15
C ALA A 188 19.09 -22.18 42.04
N ALA A 189 19.93 -23.22 41.90
CA ALA A 189 21.00 -23.23 40.89
C ALA A 189 20.52 -23.75 39.52
N SER A 190 19.39 -24.47 39.51
CA SER A 190 18.82 -25.08 38.31
C SER A 190 17.31 -25.01 38.30
N ILE A 191 16.72 -24.88 37.12
CA ILE A 191 15.29 -24.92 36.90
C ILE A 191 14.92 -25.70 35.65
N SER A 192 13.79 -26.38 35.72
CA SER A 192 13.11 -26.91 34.55
C SER A 192 12.04 -25.94 34.06
N VAL A 193 12.11 -25.53 32.79
CA VAL A 193 11.21 -24.55 32.17
C VAL A 193 10.35 -25.24 31.12
N LEU A 194 9.03 -25.13 31.24
CA LEU A 194 8.07 -25.60 30.24
C LEU A 194 7.76 -24.47 29.25
N CYS A 195 8.21 -24.63 28.01
CA CYS A 195 7.87 -23.75 26.90
C CYS A 195 6.56 -24.26 26.27
N TRP A 196 5.43 -23.71 26.70
CA TRP A 196 4.10 -24.17 26.30
C TRP A 196 3.70 -23.54 24.96
N ARG A 197 3.62 -24.36 23.92
CA ARG A 197 3.38 -23.93 22.53
C ARG A 197 2.07 -24.49 22.02
N GLN A 198 1.27 -23.63 21.42
CA GLN A 198 0.01 -24.02 20.78
C GLN A 198 0.14 -23.86 19.27
N CYS A 199 0.00 -24.97 18.56
CA CYS A 199 -0.11 -25.02 17.10
C CYS A 199 -1.54 -25.39 16.70
N SER A 200 -2.01 -24.97 15.52
CA SER A 200 -3.24 -25.48 14.94
C SER A 200 -2.92 -26.55 13.90
N LYS A 201 -3.33 -27.80 14.16
CA LYS A 201 -3.23 -28.91 13.19
C LYS A 201 -4.66 -29.32 12.83
N ASN A 202 -5.03 -29.21 11.55
CA ASN A 202 -6.38 -29.54 11.04
C ASN A 202 -7.52 -28.81 11.77
N GLY A 203 -7.30 -27.56 12.21
CA GLY A 203 -8.31 -26.79 12.95
C GLY A 203 -8.44 -27.14 14.43
N VAL A 204 -7.65 -28.10 14.93
CA VAL A 204 -7.60 -28.49 16.35
C VAL A 204 -6.31 -27.99 16.99
N ALA A 205 -6.39 -27.52 18.23
CA ALA A 205 -5.22 -27.10 19.00
C ALA A 205 -4.34 -28.33 19.35
N SER A 206 -3.05 -28.24 19.04
CA SER A 206 -2.03 -29.25 19.35
C SER A 206 -0.91 -28.60 20.17
N PHE A 207 -0.40 -29.34 21.16
CA PHE A 207 0.63 -28.86 22.10
C PHE A 207 1.91 -29.72 22.07
N GLU A 208 2.01 -30.63 21.10
CA GLU A 208 3.10 -31.61 20.97
C GLU A 208 4.47 -30.96 20.73
N ASP A 209 4.49 -29.77 20.13
CA ASP A 209 5.72 -29.03 19.81
C ASP A 209 6.31 -28.29 21.03
N SER A 210 5.64 -28.38 22.19
CA SER A 210 6.13 -27.84 23.46
C SER A 210 7.42 -28.55 23.89
N ILE A 211 8.31 -27.80 24.54
CA ILE A 211 9.62 -28.29 24.99
C ILE A 211 9.86 -27.99 26.46
N ILE A 212 10.67 -28.82 27.11
CA ILE A 212 11.14 -28.63 28.47
C ILE A 212 12.65 -28.40 28.45
N LEU A 213 13.06 -27.27 29.02
CA LEU A 213 14.45 -26.87 29.14
C LEU A 213 14.93 -27.12 30.56
N THR A 214 16.08 -27.77 30.73
CA THR A 214 16.78 -27.81 32.02
C THR A 214 17.90 -26.78 31.98
N LEU A 215 17.74 -25.72 32.76
CA LEU A 215 18.64 -24.56 32.77
C LEU A 215 19.38 -24.50 34.10
N ALA A 216 20.68 -24.26 34.06
CA ALA A 216 21.46 -23.80 35.21
C ALA A 216 21.69 -22.30 35.10
N TYR A 217 21.58 -21.58 36.22
CA TYR A 217 21.68 -20.13 36.25
C TYR A 217 22.40 -19.66 37.52
N GLY A 218 23.11 -18.54 37.41
CA GLY A 218 23.70 -17.85 38.55
C GLY A 218 22.69 -16.95 39.26
N LYS A 219 23.04 -16.48 40.46
CA LYS A 219 22.24 -15.45 41.16
C LYS A 219 22.26 -14.14 40.36
N PHE A 220 21.10 -13.52 40.18
CA PHE A 220 20.99 -12.25 39.48
C PHE A 220 21.15 -11.08 40.45
N GLU A 221 22.13 -10.22 40.20
CA GLU A 221 22.30 -8.95 40.90
C GLU A 221 21.58 -7.85 40.13
N SER A 222 20.85 -6.99 40.85
CA SER A 222 19.98 -5.98 40.26
C SER A 222 20.73 -4.80 39.60
N SER A 223 22.01 -4.63 39.88
CA SER A 223 22.80 -3.46 39.50
C SER A 223 23.55 -3.58 38.18
N ASP A 224 23.78 -4.78 37.64
CA ASP A 224 24.58 -4.97 36.41
C ASP A 224 23.79 -5.75 35.35
N PHE A 225 22.99 -5.04 34.56
CA PHE A 225 22.29 -5.63 33.43
C PHE A 225 22.33 -4.74 32.17
N LYS A 226 22.40 -5.41 31.02
CA LYS A 226 22.23 -4.79 29.70
C LYS A 226 20.83 -5.06 29.20
N THR A 227 20.28 -4.17 28.38
CA THR A 227 18.97 -4.39 27.76
C THR A 227 19.12 -4.58 26.25
N TYR A 228 18.41 -5.58 25.72
CA TYR A 228 18.33 -5.89 24.30
C TYR A 228 16.88 -5.88 23.85
N GLY A 229 16.59 -5.92 22.55
CA GLY A 229 15.19 -6.06 22.12
C GLY A 229 14.80 -5.44 20.79
N TRP A 230 15.70 -4.73 20.10
CA TRP A 230 15.40 -4.18 18.78
C TRP A 230 15.11 -5.28 17.77
N GLU A 231 13.94 -5.20 17.13
CA GLU A 231 13.54 -6.14 16.09
C GLU A 231 14.45 -5.97 14.86
N ARG A 232 14.78 -7.08 14.20
CA ARG A 232 15.48 -7.04 12.91
C ARG A 232 14.49 -6.77 11.77
N ASN A 233 14.95 -6.07 10.74
CA ASN A 233 14.18 -5.89 9.51
C ASN A 233 14.21 -7.17 8.64
N GLU A 234 13.56 -7.11 7.48
CA GLU A 234 13.47 -8.21 6.51
C GLU A 234 14.85 -8.69 5.99
N HIS A 235 15.88 -7.84 6.08
CA HIS A 235 17.26 -8.16 5.72
C HIS A 235 18.10 -8.65 6.92
N GLY A 236 17.49 -8.87 8.08
CA GLY A 236 18.20 -9.31 9.29
C GLY A 236 19.02 -8.23 9.98
N LEU A 237 18.91 -6.96 9.58
CA LEU A 237 19.65 -5.84 10.16
C LEU A 237 18.86 -5.19 11.30
N LEU A 238 19.57 -4.61 12.28
CA LEU A 238 18.98 -3.78 13.33
C LEU A 238 18.66 -2.39 12.76
N ALA A 239 17.55 -2.30 12.03
CA ALA A 239 17.10 -1.08 11.40
C ALA A 239 15.56 -1.01 11.34
N PRO A 240 14.96 0.20 11.21
CA PRO A 240 13.53 0.36 11.02
C PRO A 240 13.01 -0.34 9.77
N ARG A 241 11.72 -0.71 9.81
CA ARG A 241 10.95 -1.18 8.65
C ARG A 241 10.27 -0.02 7.95
N PHE A 242 9.99 -0.21 6.67
CA PHE A 242 9.28 0.73 5.81
C PHE A 242 8.00 0.07 5.28
N LEU A 243 6.89 0.78 5.34
CA LEU A 243 5.60 0.34 4.86
C LEU A 243 4.99 1.40 3.96
N ASN A 244 4.63 1.01 2.74
CA ASN A 244 3.95 1.86 1.77
C ASN A 244 2.47 1.45 1.64
N LEU A 245 1.58 2.25 2.24
CA LEU A 245 0.13 2.02 2.19
C LEU A 245 -0.58 2.87 1.12
N SER A 246 0.15 3.53 0.23
CA SER A 246 -0.44 4.42 -0.77
C SER A 246 -1.46 3.72 -1.66
N ARG A 247 -1.22 2.46 -2.07
CA ARG A 247 -2.18 1.69 -2.87
C ARG A 247 -3.53 1.52 -2.17
N SER A 248 -3.54 1.36 -0.85
CA SER A 248 -4.75 1.10 -0.08
C SER A 248 -5.39 2.35 0.54
N MET A 249 -4.64 3.45 0.65
CA MET A 249 -5.05 4.63 1.43
C MET A 249 -5.08 5.93 0.62
N ASP A 250 -4.39 6.01 -0.52
CA ASP A 250 -4.40 7.20 -1.39
C ASP A 250 -5.67 7.23 -2.24
N PRO A 251 -6.60 8.18 -2.02
CA PRO A 251 -7.85 8.25 -2.78
C PRO A 251 -7.63 8.36 -4.28
N ARG A 252 -6.54 9.03 -4.71
CA ARG A 252 -6.22 9.16 -6.12
C ARG A 252 -5.83 7.83 -6.73
N ARG A 253 -5.01 7.04 -6.04
CA ARG A 253 -4.63 5.68 -6.48
C ARG A 253 -5.81 4.72 -6.43
N LEU A 254 -6.62 4.78 -5.39
CA LEU A 254 -7.83 3.97 -5.28
C LEU A 254 -8.81 4.23 -6.43
N ALA A 255 -9.02 5.49 -6.80
CA ALA A 255 -9.86 5.85 -7.96
C ALA A 255 -9.27 5.32 -9.27
N ASP A 256 -7.95 5.38 -9.44
CA ASP A 256 -7.24 4.85 -10.60
C ASP A 256 -7.33 3.33 -10.72
N GLU A 257 -7.12 2.63 -9.60
CA GLU A 257 -7.25 1.18 -9.51
C GLU A 257 -8.69 0.74 -9.78
N ALA A 258 -9.69 1.46 -9.26
CA ALA A 258 -11.10 1.18 -9.50
C ALA A 258 -11.48 1.34 -10.98
N LEU A 259 -11.04 2.40 -11.65
CA LEU A 259 -11.25 2.59 -13.10
C LEU A 259 -10.59 1.45 -13.89
N THR A 260 -9.31 1.19 -13.60
CA THR A 260 -8.53 0.15 -14.27
C THR A 260 -9.16 -1.23 -14.09
N LEU A 261 -9.67 -1.52 -12.89
CA LEU A 261 -10.36 -2.77 -12.59
C LEU A 261 -11.63 -2.93 -13.42
N ASN A 262 -12.45 -1.89 -13.56
CA ASN A 262 -13.64 -1.94 -14.42
C ASN A 262 -13.29 -2.31 -15.87
N LEU A 263 -12.23 -1.71 -16.41
CA LEU A 263 -11.78 -2.00 -17.76
C LEU A 263 -11.21 -3.41 -17.90
N ARG A 264 -10.45 -3.88 -16.90
CA ARG A 264 -9.95 -5.26 -16.83
C ARG A 264 -11.08 -6.28 -16.73
N LEU A 265 -12.16 -5.97 -16.00
CA LEU A 265 -13.34 -6.84 -15.93
C LEU A 265 -14.00 -7.02 -17.29
N MET A 266 -14.10 -5.96 -18.11
CA MET A 266 -14.57 -6.08 -19.49
C MET A 266 -13.65 -6.98 -20.32
N ARG A 267 -12.33 -6.77 -20.22
CA ARG A 267 -11.34 -7.63 -20.89
C ARG A 267 -11.50 -9.10 -20.48
N TRP A 268 -11.56 -9.40 -19.19
CA TRP A 268 -11.62 -10.77 -18.70
C TRP A 268 -12.95 -11.46 -19.01
N ARG A 269 -14.06 -10.72 -19.00
CA ARG A 269 -15.40 -11.32 -19.17
C ARG A 269 -15.86 -11.38 -20.63
N LEU A 270 -15.47 -10.41 -21.45
CA LEU A 270 -16.05 -10.22 -22.78
C LEU A 270 -15.00 -10.29 -23.89
N ILE A 271 -13.90 -9.53 -23.76
CA ILE A 271 -12.92 -9.37 -24.85
C ILE A 271 -11.49 -9.59 -24.33
N PRO A 272 -11.02 -10.85 -24.21
CA PRO A 272 -9.70 -11.15 -23.66
C PRO A 272 -8.53 -10.50 -24.42
N GLU A 273 -8.70 -10.30 -25.73
CA GLU A 273 -7.73 -9.70 -26.64
C GLU A 273 -7.63 -8.18 -26.53
N LEU A 274 -8.53 -7.52 -25.78
CA LEU A 274 -8.53 -6.07 -25.60
C LEU A 274 -7.21 -5.62 -24.92
N ASN A 275 -6.42 -4.84 -25.65
CA ASN A 275 -5.18 -4.29 -25.14
C ASN A 275 -5.41 -2.93 -24.45
N LEU A 276 -5.63 -2.99 -23.14
CA LEU A 276 -5.81 -1.79 -22.31
C LEU A 276 -4.54 -0.94 -22.19
N ASP A 277 -3.36 -1.56 -22.26
CA ASP A 277 -2.10 -0.83 -22.09
C ASP A 277 -1.88 0.14 -23.25
N THR A 278 -2.22 -0.26 -24.48
CA THR A 278 -2.23 0.64 -25.63
C THR A 278 -3.15 1.84 -25.37
N ILE A 279 -4.40 1.60 -24.96
CA ILE A 279 -5.40 2.66 -24.72
C ILE A 279 -4.91 3.64 -23.65
N PHE A 280 -4.31 3.14 -22.56
CA PHE A 280 -3.81 3.99 -21.47
C PHE A 280 -2.66 4.91 -21.91
N GLN A 281 -1.85 4.48 -22.90
CA GLN A 281 -0.70 5.22 -23.40
C GLN A 281 -1.06 6.23 -24.52
N ILE A 282 -2.24 6.12 -25.13
CA ILE A 282 -2.67 7.04 -26.17
C ILE A 282 -2.67 8.47 -25.62
N SER A 283 -2.10 9.39 -26.41
CA SER A 283 -2.20 10.83 -26.18
C SER A 283 -3.17 11.41 -27.19
N CYS A 284 -4.25 12.03 -26.71
CA CYS A 284 -5.29 12.59 -27.57
C CYS A 284 -5.20 14.10 -27.65
N LEU A 285 -5.25 14.65 -28.87
CA LEU A 285 -5.42 16.08 -29.11
C LEU A 285 -6.87 16.32 -29.57
N ILE A 286 -7.58 17.23 -28.90
CA ILE A 286 -8.97 17.56 -29.19
C ILE A 286 -9.05 19.01 -29.67
N PHE A 287 -9.38 19.18 -30.95
CA PHE A 287 -9.69 20.48 -31.55
C PHE A 287 -11.16 20.83 -31.30
N GLY A 288 -11.39 21.85 -30.49
CA GLY A 288 -12.69 22.33 -30.07
C GLY A 288 -13.26 21.55 -28.88
N VAL A 289 -13.51 22.25 -27.78
CA VAL A 289 -14.14 21.76 -26.55
C VAL A 289 -15.57 22.29 -26.42
N GLY A 290 -16.29 22.27 -27.55
CA GLY A 290 -17.73 22.45 -27.60
C GLY A 290 -18.48 21.19 -27.15
N THR A 291 -19.69 20.98 -27.68
CA THR A 291 -20.54 19.82 -27.33
C THR A 291 -19.85 18.50 -27.60
N LEU A 292 -19.27 18.33 -28.78
CA LEU A 292 -18.61 17.10 -29.18
C LEU A 292 -17.33 16.86 -28.35
N GLY A 293 -16.43 17.86 -28.29
CA GLY A 293 -15.18 17.75 -27.55
C GLY A 293 -15.35 17.42 -26.07
N CYS A 294 -16.37 18.00 -25.40
CA CYS A 294 -16.70 17.66 -24.02
C CYS A 294 -17.04 16.16 -23.86
N ASN A 295 -17.90 15.63 -24.73
CA ASN A 295 -18.33 14.23 -24.64
C ASN A 295 -17.21 13.26 -25.04
N VAL A 296 -16.44 13.57 -26.08
CA VAL A 296 -15.27 12.78 -26.48
C VAL A 296 -14.25 12.72 -25.34
N ALA A 297 -13.92 13.85 -24.71
CA ALA A 297 -12.98 13.87 -23.58
C ALA A 297 -13.45 13.00 -22.41
N ARG A 298 -14.75 13.02 -22.08
CA ARG A 298 -15.32 12.15 -21.03
C ARG A 298 -15.29 10.67 -21.41
N CYS A 299 -15.56 10.33 -22.67
CA CYS A 299 -15.47 8.97 -23.18
C CYS A 299 -14.02 8.44 -23.12
N LEU A 300 -13.05 9.24 -23.57
CA LEU A 300 -11.63 8.90 -23.51
C LEU A 300 -11.18 8.64 -22.06
N LEU A 301 -11.62 9.50 -21.13
CA LEU A 301 -11.37 9.31 -19.70
C LEU A 301 -11.97 8.00 -19.17
N GLY A 302 -13.19 7.66 -19.58
CA GLY A 302 -13.87 6.41 -19.21
C GLY A 302 -13.15 5.16 -19.73
N TRP A 303 -12.50 5.25 -20.89
CA TRP A 303 -11.63 4.19 -21.45
C TRP A 303 -10.22 4.17 -20.86
N GLY A 304 -9.91 5.07 -19.93
CA GLY A 304 -8.63 5.10 -19.22
C GLY A 304 -7.50 5.80 -19.97
N VAL A 305 -7.79 6.64 -20.97
CA VAL A 305 -6.80 7.52 -21.60
C VAL A 305 -6.27 8.50 -20.55
N ARG A 306 -4.94 8.63 -20.46
CA ARG A 306 -4.28 9.41 -19.41
C ARG A 306 -3.79 10.78 -19.85
N THR A 307 -3.64 10.99 -21.15
CA THR A 307 -3.07 12.23 -21.70
C THR A 307 -4.04 12.84 -22.71
N ILE A 308 -4.55 14.04 -22.40
CA ILE A 308 -5.47 14.77 -23.28
C ILE A 308 -4.98 16.21 -23.42
N THR A 309 -4.86 16.71 -24.63
CA THR A 309 -4.57 18.11 -24.93
C THR A 309 -5.77 18.75 -25.60
N LEU A 310 -6.20 19.90 -25.11
CA LEU A 310 -7.38 20.61 -25.57
C LEU A 310 -7.00 21.90 -26.31
N ILE A 311 -7.64 22.17 -27.44
CA ILE A 311 -7.48 23.41 -28.19
C ILE A 311 -8.86 24.06 -28.38
N ASP A 312 -9.08 25.23 -27.81
CA ASP A 312 -10.31 26.01 -28.01
C ASP A 312 -10.04 27.49 -27.68
N ASP A 313 -10.43 28.39 -28.59
CA ASP A 313 -10.28 29.85 -28.43
C ASP A 313 -11.53 30.51 -27.83
N GLY A 314 -12.60 29.74 -27.62
CA GLY A 314 -13.87 30.25 -27.16
C GLY A 314 -13.93 30.48 -25.66
N SER A 315 -14.87 31.34 -25.27
CA SER A 315 -15.30 31.51 -23.88
C SER A 315 -16.60 30.77 -23.60
N VAL A 316 -16.78 30.34 -22.35
CA VAL A 316 -18.02 29.68 -21.88
C VAL A 316 -19.15 30.72 -21.81
N SER A 317 -20.25 30.46 -22.53
CA SER A 317 -21.46 31.31 -22.51
C SER A 317 -22.63 30.64 -21.80
N PHE A 318 -23.65 31.41 -21.40
CA PHE A 318 -24.81 30.92 -20.64
C PHE A 318 -25.58 29.77 -21.30
N SER A 319 -25.54 29.64 -22.63
CA SER A 319 -26.20 28.54 -23.36
C SER A 319 -25.37 27.25 -23.40
N ASN A 320 -24.09 27.30 -22.97
CA ASN A 320 -23.16 26.18 -23.07
C ASN A 320 -23.37 25.09 -22.00
N PRO A 321 -23.52 25.37 -20.69
CA PRO A 321 -23.58 24.32 -19.66
C PRO A 321 -24.64 23.23 -19.88
N VAL A 322 -25.78 23.57 -20.49
CA VAL A 322 -26.84 22.58 -20.79
C VAL A 322 -26.54 21.67 -21.98
N ARG A 323 -25.51 21.98 -22.78
CA ARG A 323 -25.08 21.19 -23.97
C ARG A 323 -23.66 20.66 -23.85
N GLN A 324 -22.82 21.30 -23.05
CA GLN A 324 -21.38 21.07 -22.95
C GLN A 324 -21.05 20.58 -21.55
N THR A 325 -20.83 19.27 -21.42
CA THR A 325 -20.87 18.53 -20.15
C THR A 325 -19.69 18.77 -19.20
N LEU A 326 -18.77 19.67 -19.55
CA LEU A 326 -17.62 20.05 -18.72
C LEU A 326 -17.79 21.44 -18.05
N TYR A 327 -18.83 22.19 -18.36
CA TYR A 327 -19.01 23.57 -17.88
C TYR A 327 -20.20 23.69 -16.94
N ASN A 328 -20.08 24.56 -15.93
CA ASN A 328 -21.18 24.90 -15.01
C ASN A 328 -21.62 26.35 -15.19
N PHE A 329 -22.77 26.71 -14.62
CA PHE A 329 -23.30 28.07 -14.66
C PHE A 329 -22.29 29.13 -14.15
N GLU A 330 -21.53 28.78 -13.10
CA GLU A 330 -20.50 29.64 -12.50
C GLU A 330 -19.35 30.00 -13.46
N ASP A 331 -19.10 29.16 -14.48
CA ASP A 331 -18.03 29.39 -15.45
C ASP A 331 -18.39 30.48 -16.48
N CYS A 332 -19.68 30.84 -16.55
CA CYS A 332 -20.20 31.94 -17.37
C CYS A 332 -20.04 33.31 -16.67
N ILE A 333 -19.92 33.35 -15.33
CA ILE A 333 -20.02 34.57 -14.51
C ILE A 333 -18.67 35.32 -14.48
N SER A 334 -18.23 35.78 -15.64
CA SER A 334 -17.14 36.75 -15.80
C SER A 334 -17.49 37.69 -16.95
N SER A 335 -16.86 38.85 -17.03
CA SER A 335 -17.22 39.91 -18.02
C SER A 335 -17.25 39.42 -19.47
N THR A 336 -16.51 38.36 -19.81
CA THR A 336 -16.46 37.74 -21.15
C THR A 336 -16.66 36.22 -21.16
N GLY A 337 -17.03 35.61 -20.02
CA GLY A 337 -16.94 34.15 -19.83
C GLY A 337 -15.50 33.66 -19.64
N LYS A 338 -15.31 32.54 -18.91
CA LYS A 338 -13.99 31.92 -18.76
C LYS A 338 -13.58 31.18 -20.05
N SER A 339 -12.29 31.04 -20.31
CA SER A 339 -11.78 30.24 -21.45
C SER A 339 -12.25 28.78 -21.37
N LYS A 340 -12.85 28.28 -22.44
CA LYS A 340 -13.33 26.89 -22.55
C LYS A 340 -12.23 25.88 -22.32
N ALA A 341 -11.10 26.04 -23.00
CA ALA A 341 -9.99 25.11 -22.92
C ALA A 341 -9.46 25.01 -21.48
N HIS A 342 -9.29 26.15 -20.80
CA HIS A 342 -8.85 26.19 -19.41
C HIS A 342 -9.87 25.53 -18.45
N VAL A 343 -11.15 25.89 -18.53
CA VAL A 343 -12.19 25.32 -17.66
C VAL A 343 -12.33 23.81 -17.88
N ALA A 344 -12.24 23.36 -19.12
CA ALA A 344 -12.33 21.93 -19.44
C ALA A 344 -11.17 21.12 -18.82
N VAL A 345 -9.95 21.67 -18.77
CA VAL A 345 -8.82 21.04 -18.06
C VAL A 345 -9.14 20.86 -16.57
N GLU A 346 -9.62 21.92 -15.93
CA GLU A 346 -9.97 21.87 -14.51
C GLU A 346 -11.13 20.90 -14.24
N ALA A 347 -12.14 20.88 -15.09
CA ALA A 347 -13.27 19.96 -15.00
C ALA A 347 -12.83 18.49 -15.12
N LEU A 348 -11.97 18.16 -16.09
CA LEU A 348 -11.46 16.80 -16.27
C LEU A 348 -10.59 16.35 -15.09
N LYS A 349 -9.71 17.23 -14.57
CA LYS A 349 -8.93 16.95 -13.36
C LYS A 349 -9.81 16.80 -12.11
N LYS A 350 -10.94 17.51 -12.04
CA LYS A 350 -11.92 17.35 -10.96
C LYS A 350 -12.65 16.02 -11.03
N ILE A 351 -12.93 15.51 -12.24
CA ILE A 351 -13.56 14.19 -12.44
C ILE A 351 -12.58 13.06 -12.11
N PHE A 352 -11.35 13.13 -12.62
CA PHE A 352 -10.34 12.11 -12.39
C PHE A 352 -8.95 12.74 -12.17
N PRO A 353 -8.49 12.91 -10.91
CA PRO A 353 -7.29 13.70 -10.60
C PRO A 353 -5.97 13.22 -11.20
N ASN A 354 -5.88 11.97 -11.65
CA ASN A 354 -4.65 11.41 -12.22
C ASN A 354 -4.57 11.56 -13.76
N VAL A 355 -5.52 12.24 -14.41
CA VAL A 355 -5.39 12.57 -15.83
C VAL A 355 -4.39 13.71 -16.03
N SER A 356 -3.53 13.58 -17.02
CA SER A 356 -2.66 14.65 -17.52
C SER A 356 -3.39 15.39 -18.63
N VAL A 357 -4.00 16.52 -18.28
CA VAL A 357 -4.72 17.37 -19.24
C VAL A 357 -4.00 18.71 -19.41
N PHE A 358 -3.75 19.05 -20.67
CA PHE A 358 -3.13 20.29 -21.11
C PHE A 358 -4.09 21.07 -22.00
N TYR A 359 -3.85 22.37 -22.15
CA TYR A 359 -4.54 23.16 -23.17
C TYR A 359 -3.60 24.11 -23.90
N GLN A 360 -3.94 24.42 -25.14
CA GLN A 360 -3.31 25.46 -25.95
C GLN A 360 -4.39 26.41 -26.47
N LEU A 361 -4.08 27.70 -26.49
CA LEU A 361 -4.91 28.71 -27.14
C LEU A 361 -4.45 28.86 -28.60
N PRO A 362 -5.35 28.91 -29.58
CA PRO A 362 -4.99 29.20 -30.97
C PRO A 362 -4.29 30.56 -31.07
N GLY A 363 -3.09 30.61 -31.66
CA GLY A 363 -2.37 31.87 -31.93
C GLY A 363 -1.21 32.21 -31.00
N LEU A 364 -0.87 31.36 -30.03
CA LEU A 364 0.44 31.43 -29.34
C LEU A 364 1.43 30.52 -30.08
N ASP A 365 2.43 31.13 -30.71
CA ASP A 365 3.52 30.43 -31.37
C ASP A 365 4.18 29.43 -30.41
N PRO A 366 4.26 28.11 -30.74
CA PRO A 366 4.97 27.12 -29.93
C PRO A 366 6.42 27.51 -29.62
N ALA A 367 7.03 28.38 -30.45
CA ALA A 367 8.40 28.85 -30.30
C ALA A 367 8.65 29.69 -29.04
N GLU A 368 7.65 30.35 -28.46
CA GLU A 368 7.85 31.20 -27.25
C GLU A 368 7.87 30.42 -25.92
N ARG A 369 7.56 29.11 -25.91
CA ARG A 369 7.56 28.36 -24.64
C ARG A 369 8.27 27.02 -24.64
N TYR A 370 8.50 26.39 -25.78
CA TYR A 370 9.28 25.16 -25.86
C TYR A 370 10.16 25.19 -27.09
N GLY A 371 11.47 25.21 -26.88
CA GLY A 371 12.46 25.15 -27.94
C GLY A 371 12.22 23.96 -28.88
N ALA A 372 11.79 24.31 -30.09
CA ALA A 372 11.92 23.61 -31.37
C ALA A 372 11.10 22.32 -31.65
N ARG A 373 10.44 22.37 -32.84
CA ARG A 373 10.25 21.36 -33.92
C ARG A 373 8.80 20.91 -34.22
N PRO A 374 8.47 20.43 -35.45
CA PRO A 374 8.10 21.28 -36.60
C PRO A 374 6.79 20.84 -37.27
N GLY A 375 6.03 21.78 -37.83
CA GLY A 375 4.84 21.52 -38.65
C GLY A 375 3.89 22.72 -38.65
N PRO A 376 3.03 22.81 -39.69
CA PRO A 376 3.22 23.79 -40.76
C PRO A 376 3.37 25.23 -40.24
N ASP A 377 4.44 25.89 -40.68
CA ASP A 377 5.00 27.08 -40.02
C ASP A 377 4.17 28.38 -40.06
N CYS A 378 2.94 28.38 -40.61
CA CYS A 378 2.01 29.52 -40.51
C CYS A 378 0.60 29.17 -41.05
N PHE A 379 -0.46 29.71 -40.44
CA PHE A 379 -1.83 29.68 -40.99
C PHE A 379 -1.94 30.40 -42.35
N ASP A 380 -1.03 31.33 -42.64
CA ASP A 380 -1.01 32.10 -43.89
C ASP A 380 -0.85 31.21 -45.13
N LYS A 381 -0.21 30.05 -44.99
CA LYS A 381 0.01 29.09 -46.09
C LYS A 381 -1.30 28.54 -46.67
N LEU A 382 -2.42 28.60 -45.93
CA LEU A 382 -3.73 28.20 -46.45
C LEU A 382 -4.25 29.12 -47.56
N ASN A 383 -3.71 30.34 -47.66
CA ASN A 383 -4.00 31.29 -48.72
C ASN A 383 -3.06 31.16 -49.93
N ASP A 384 -2.10 30.22 -49.90
CA ASP A 384 -1.17 30.02 -51.00
C ASP A 384 -1.94 29.60 -52.26
N THR A 385 -1.64 30.26 -53.38
CA THR A 385 -2.36 30.08 -54.65
C THR A 385 -1.81 28.93 -55.50
N ALA A 386 -0.98 28.07 -54.92
CA ALA A 386 -0.34 26.96 -55.62
C ALA A 386 -0.21 25.75 -54.70
N ILE A 387 -0.17 24.56 -55.31
CA ILE A 387 0.15 23.32 -54.58
C ILE A 387 1.59 23.41 -54.06
N PRO A 388 1.86 23.04 -52.80
CA PRO A 388 3.21 22.95 -52.27
C PRO A 388 4.13 22.09 -53.15
N PRO A 389 5.45 22.33 -53.12
CA PRO A 389 6.41 21.48 -53.85
C PRO A 389 6.40 20.04 -53.28
N CYS A 390 6.85 19.06 -54.06
CA CYS A 390 6.79 17.63 -53.69
C CYS A 390 7.43 17.34 -52.31
N GLU A 391 8.52 18.05 -51.99
CA GLU A 391 9.24 17.93 -50.72
C GLU A 391 8.39 18.36 -49.51
N ALA A 392 7.39 19.23 -49.72
CA ALA A 392 6.48 19.66 -48.66
C ALA A 392 5.46 18.57 -48.27
N PHE A 393 5.33 17.49 -49.04
CA PHE A 393 4.47 16.33 -48.76
C PHE A 393 5.22 15.17 -48.09
N TYR A 394 6.35 15.44 -47.43
CA TYR A 394 7.12 14.42 -46.74
C TYR A 394 6.36 13.81 -45.55
N SER A 395 6.14 12.49 -45.58
CA SER A 395 5.51 11.76 -44.49
C SER A 395 6.56 11.29 -43.49
N THR A 396 6.57 11.87 -42.29
CA THR A 396 7.40 11.36 -41.19
C THR A 396 7.02 9.95 -40.75
N LEU A 397 5.77 9.54 -40.99
CA LEU A 397 5.25 8.20 -40.66
C LEU A 397 5.80 7.12 -41.61
N ARG A 398 5.85 7.41 -42.91
CA ARG A 398 6.35 6.49 -43.94
C ARG A 398 7.85 6.68 -44.24
N LYS A 399 8.44 7.77 -43.74
CA LYS A 399 9.83 8.22 -43.99
C LYS A 399 10.16 8.46 -45.47
N GLU A 400 9.16 8.79 -46.26
CA GLU A 400 9.28 9.02 -47.70
C GLU A 400 8.48 10.27 -48.11
N ALA A 401 8.90 10.89 -49.21
CA ALA A 401 8.11 11.91 -49.88
C ALA A 401 6.93 11.25 -50.63
N ILE A 402 5.93 12.05 -50.99
CA ILE A 402 4.89 11.62 -51.91
C ILE A 402 5.52 11.08 -53.22
N SER A 403 4.93 10.04 -53.80
CA SER A 403 5.41 9.51 -55.08
C SER A 403 5.17 10.54 -56.21
N GLU A 404 5.98 10.51 -57.27
CA GLU A 404 5.77 11.40 -58.42
C GLU A 404 4.39 11.20 -59.07
N GLU A 405 3.90 9.96 -59.11
CA GLU A 405 2.57 9.62 -59.63
C GLU A 405 1.45 10.25 -58.79
N ASP A 406 1.56 10.16 -57.46
CA ASP A 406 0.58 10.75 -56.54
C ASP A 406 0.62 12.28 -56.55
N TYR A 407 1.81 12.87 -56.70
CA TYR A 407 1.98 14.32 -56.79
C TYR A 407 1.39 14.89 -58.09
N GLU A 408 1.56 14.20 -59.22
CA GLU A 408 0.89 14.55 -60.47
C GLU A 408 -0.64 14.39 -60.38
N MET A 409 -1.12 13.42 -59.62
CA MET A 409 -2.55 13.35 -59.28
C MET A 409 -3.02 14.57 -58.48
N CYS A 410 -2.27 15.01 -57.47
CA CYS A 410 -2.61 16.23 -56.71
C CYS A 410 -2.72 17.45 -57.64
N LYS A 411 -1.76 17.63 -58.56
CA LYS A 411 -1.80 18.70 -59.59
C LYS A 411 -3.03 18.60 -60.48
N LYS A 412 -3.35 17.39 -60.95
CA LYS A 412 -4.53 17.15 -61.77
C LYS A 412 -5.81 17.49 -61.02
N TYR A 413 -5.95 17.11 -59.76
CA TYR A 413 -7.13 17.40 -58.94
C TYR A 413 -7.28 18.88 -58.61
N TRP A 414 -6.17 19.59 -58.39
CA TRP A 414 -6.19 21.04 -58.20
C TRP A 414 -6.80 21.77 -59.40
N VAL A 415 -6.36 21.43 -60.61
CA VAL A 415 -6.88 22.02 -61.84
C VAL A 415 -8.32 21.57 -62.11
N THR A 416 -8.60 20.27 -61.97
CA THR A 416 -9.92 19.70 -62.30
C THR A 416 -11.02 20.26 -61.40
N ASN A 417 -10.73 20.49 -60.12
CA ASN A 417 -11.68 21.04 -59.16
C ASN A 417 -11.60 22.58 -59.03
N GLN A 418 -10.87 23.26 -59.92
CA GLN A 418 -10.75 24.73 -59.96
C GLN A 418 -10.33 25.37 -58.62
N MET A 419 -9.43 24.71 -57.89
CA MET A 419 -8.97 25.17 -56.58
C MET A 419 -8.12 26.44 -56.73
N GLN A 420 -8.39 27.46 -55.92
CA GLN A 420 -7.69 28.75 -56.02
C GLN A 420 -6.68 28.95 -54.90
N ILE A 421 -6.95 28.39 -53.73
CA ILE A 421 -6.07 28.47 -52.56
C ILE A 421 -5.87 27.10 -51.93
N LEU A 422 -4.78 26.94 -51.18
CA LEU A 422 -4.41 25.67 -50.56
C LEU A 422 -5.50 25.15 -49.60
N LYS A 423 -6.30 26.04 -49.02
CA LYS A 423 -7.50 25.68 -48.24
C LYS A 423 -8.48 24.83 -49.04
N ASP A 424 -8.72 25.12 -50.32
CA ASP A 424 -9.67 24.39 -51.16
C ASP A 424 -9.21 22.94 -51.37
N PHE A 425 -7.91 22.77 -51.59
CA PHE A 425 -7.27 21.47 -51.72
C PHE A 425 -7.31 20.67 -50.41
N LEU A 426 -7.07 21.33 -49.28
CA LEU A 426 -7.16 20.69 -47.97
C LEU A 426 -8.59 20.24 -47.64
N VAL A 427 -9.60 21.05 -47.99
CA VAL A 427 -11.01 20.66 -47.83
C VAL A 427 -11.36 19.48 -48.71
N PHE A 428 -10.97 19.51 -49.99
CA PHE A 428 -11.19 18.40 -50.92
C PHE A 428 -10.52 17.10 -50.43
N TYR A 429 -9.25 17.17 -50.04
CA TYR A 429 -8.50 16.03 -49.51
C TYR A 429 -9.20 15.40 -48.30
N ASN A 430 -9.62 16.22 -47.33
CA ASN A 430 -10.34 15.72 -46.16
C ASN A 430 -11.71 15.14 -46.50
N LEU A 431 -12.43 15.71 -47.47
CA LEU A 431 -13.69 15.14 -47.93
C LEU A 431 -13.52 13.79 -48.63
N CYS A 432 -12.42 13.60 -49.37
CA CYS A 432 -12.10 12.30 -49.99
C CYS A 432 -11.85 11.19 -48.95
N ASP A 433 -11.39 11.52 -47.73
CA ASP A 433 -11.22 10.54 -46.64
C ASP A 433 -12.52 10.34 -45.84
N VAL A 434 -13.30 11.42 -45.64
CA VAL A 434 -14.47 11.41 -44.77
C VAL A 434 -15.73 10.88 -45.46
N VAL A 435 -15.92 11.17 -46.75
CA VAL A 435 -17.13 10.75 -47.49
C VAL A 435 -17.21 9.22 -47.65
N PRO A 436 -16.15 8.50 -48.08
CA PRO A 436 -16.20 7.04 -48.18
C PRO A 436 -16.41 6.36 -46.83
N PHE A 437 -15.78 6.88 -45.77
CA PHE A 437 -16.00 6.41 -44.40
C PHE A 437 -17.46 6.57 -43.97
N LEU A 438 -18.10 7.69 -44.32
CA LEU A 438 -19.52 7.93 -44.03
C LEU A 438 -20.45 7.05 -44.86
N GLU A 439 -20.14 6.83 -46.14
CA GLU A 439 -20.87 5.91 -47.02
C GLU A 439 -20.82 4.47 -46.52
N GLU A 440 -19.68 4.04 -45.98
CA GLU A 440 -19.53 2.72 -45.36
C GLU A 440 -20.34 2.58 -44.05
N GLN A 441 -20.42 3.64 -43.24
CA GLN A 441 -21.27 3.69 -42.04
C GLN A 441 -22.78 3.67 -42.36
N LEU A 442 -23.20 4.24 -43.50
CA LEU A 442 -24.57 4.16 -43.99
C LEU A 442 -24.96 2.76 -44.47
N ASN A 443 -24.04 2.06 -45.13
CA ASN A 443 -24.22 0.65 -45.52
C ASN A 443 -24.33 -0.30 -44.32
N LEU A 444 -23.83 0.11 -43.15
CA LEU A 444 -23.98 -0.60 -41.87
C LEU A 444 -25.32 -0.32 -41.16
N GLY A 445 -26.26 0.39 -41.80
CA GLY A 445 -27.64 0.56 -41.33
C GLY A 445 -27.86 1.66 -40.29
N PHE A 446 -26.91 2.57 -40.11
CA PHE A 446 -27.09 3.72 -39.21
C PHE A 446 -27.71 4.91 -39.95
N CYS A 447 -28.97 5.23 -39.65
CA CYS A 447 -29.64 6.43 -40.15
C CYS A 447 -29.16 7.68 -39.40
N PHE A 448 -28.23 8.42 -39.98
CA PHE A 448 -27.90 9.79 -39.54
C PHE A 448 -28.55 10.81 -40.49
N LYS A 449 -29.08 11.90 -39.93
CA LYS A 449 -29.54 13.07 -40.69
C LYS A 449 -28.50 14.16 -40.50
N TRP A 450 -27.70 14.47 -41.52
CA TRP A 450 -26.74 15.57 -41.48
C TRP A 450 -27.19 16.74 -42.35
N VAL A 451 -26.70 17.92 -41.99
CA VAL A 451 -26.83 19.17 -42.75
C VAL A 451 -25.42 19.66 -42.99
N MET A 452 -25.05 19.94 -44.24
CA MET A 452 -23.82 20.70 -44.51
C MET A 452 -23.98 22.09 -43.91
N LEU A 453 -23.08 22.46 -43.00
CA LEU A 453 -22.97 23.85 -42.58
C LEU A 453 -22.29 24.62 -43.71
N ASP A 454 -23.12 25.17 -44.60
CA ASP A 454 -22.69 26.08 -45.64
C ASP A 454 -22.08 27.31 -44.96
N THR A 455 -20.80 27.59 -45.21
CA THR A 455 -20.02 28.61 -44.49
C THR A 455 -20.35 30.05 -44.91
N ASN A 456 -21.44 30.29 -45.64
CA ASN A 456 -21.84 31.60 -46.13
C ASN A 456 -23.25 32.01 -45.67
N ARG A 457 -23.54 31.93 -44.37
CA ARG A 457 -24.51 32.81 -43.68
C ARG A 457 -24.12 33.07 -42.23
#